data_AF-A0A6L9ZWW1-F1
#
_entry.id   AF-A0A6L9ZWW1-F1
#
_cell.length_a   1.000
_cell.length_b   1.000
_cell.length_c   1.000
_cell.angle_alpha   90.00
_cell.angle_beta   90.00
_cell.angle_gamma   90.00
#
_symmetry.space_group_name_H-M   'P 1'
#
loop_
_entity.id
_entity.type
_entity.pdbx_description
1 polymer ?
#
loop_
_entity_poly.entity_id
_entity_poly.type
_entity_poly.pdbx_seq_one_letter_code
_entity_poly.pdbx_strand_id
1 'polypeptide(L)'
;MKQLTSYLIVLTLSLATWIVQPTLAHSGTLNGIHIITASDLNAPTGNITFNELSENTYEPVYTPAEYGGDTTAPTVTFKAMFEGQSYSQNDCPGVTVFGCIIGNPSKPLSLSTDPLTRGISIVAADSSFSDSRAIATQQNAAYSILFDKDLARVGITVGDLDTVGAVKVKVFDRNGGLLGEVTNSKTGTEYLGFATDDDKEKIA
;
A
#
# COMPACT_ATOMS: atom_id res chain seq x y z
N MET A 1 -19.78 9.50 19.75
CA MET A 1 -18.49 9.69 19.03
C MET A 1 -18.04 8.31 18.59
N LYS A 2 -18.36 7.91 17.35
CA LYS A 2 -17.85 6.67 16.77
C LYS A 2 -16.43 6.95 16.28
N GLN A 3 -15.52 6.09 16.72
CA GLN A 3 -14.08 6.21 16.56
C GLN A 3 -13.66 6.30 15.10
N LEU A 4 -12.52 6.96 14.90
CA LEU A 4 -11.74 6.95 13.66
C LEU A 4 -11.61 5.50 13.19
N THR A 5 -12.15 5.19 12.01
CA THR A 5 -12.00 3.88 11.36
C THR A 5 -10.57 3.81 10.84
N SER A 6 -9.64 3.43 11.71
CA SER A 6 -8.23 3.31 11.36
C SER A 6 -8.05 2.12 10.43
N TYR A 7 -7.97 2.39 9.12
CA TYR A 7 -7.59 1.38 8.14
C TYR A 7 -6.16 0.95 8.45
N LEU A 8 -6.02 -0.26 8.95
CA LEU A 8 -4.73 -0.83 9.27
C LEU A 8 -4.10 -1.39 8.00
N ILE A 9 -2.81 -1.16 7.86
CA ILE A 9 -1.97 -1.66 6.77
C ILE A 9 -0.67 -2.21 7.36
N VAL A 10 -0.24 -3.39 6.91
CA VAL A 10 1.11 -3.95 7.13
C VAL A 10 1.72 -4.18 5.75
N LEU A 11 2.92 -3.67 5.48
CA LEU A 11 3.53 -3.74 4.16
C LEU A 11 4.69 -4.74 4.15
N THR A 12 4.55 -5.80 3.36
CA THR A 12 5.58 -6.82 3.16
C THR A 12 6.16 -6.70 1.75
N LEU A 13 7.48 -6.64 1.64
CA LEU A 13 8.20 -6.39 0.40
C LEU A 13 9.13 -7.57 0.11
N SER A 14 9.11 -8.10 -1.11
CA SER A 14 10.04 -9.16 -1.52
C SER A 14 10.85 -8.72 -2.72
N LEU A 15 12.17 -8.82 -2.60
CA LEU A 15 13.08 -8.85 -3.73
C LEU A 15 13.26 -10.32 -4.11
N ALA A 16 12.59 -10.74 -5.17
CA ALA A 16 12.54 -12.15 -5.53
C ALA A 16 13.91 -12.63 -6.03
N THR A 17 14.39 -13.73 -5.45
CA THR A 17 15.17 -14.74 -6.18
C THR A 17 14.35 -16.02 -6.30
N TRP A 18 14.28 -16.51 -7.54
CA TRP A 18 13.53 -17.63 -8.12
C TRP A 18 13.03 -18.77 -7.22
N ILE A 19 11.71 -19.02 -7.20
CA ILE A 19 11.07 -20.35 -7.22
C ILE A 19 9.72 -20.23 -7.96
N VAL A 20 9.45 -21.13 -8.90
CA VAL A 20 8.19 -21.20 -9.67
C VAL A 20 7.05 -21.74 -8.78
N GLN A 21 5.97 -20.98 -8.61
CA GLN A 21 4.72 -21.46 -7.99
C GLN A 21 3.52 -21.31 -8.94
N PRO A 22 2.52 -22.20 -8.86
CA PRO A 22 1.32 -22.13 -9.70
C PRO A 22 0.36 -21.04 -9.21
N THR A 23 -0.16 -20.23 -10.13
CA THR A 23 -1.09 -19.12 -9.86
C THR A 23 -2.54 -19.60 -9.66
N LEU A 24 -3.15 -19.19 -8.54
CA LEU A 24 -4.60 -19.21 -8.33
C LEU A 24 -5.17 -17.82 -8.65
N ALA A 25 -6.07 -17.74 -9.63
CA ALA A 25 -6.56 -16.47 -10.16
C ALA A 25 -7.48 -15.72 -9.17
N HIS A 26 -7.08 -14.52 -8.75
CA HIS A 26 -8.01 -13.46 -8.32
C HIS A 26 -8.36 -12.59 -9.54
N SER A 27 -9.63 -12.20 -9.65
CA SER A 27 -10.15 -11.44 -10.79
C SER A 27 -9.76 -9.96 -10.72
N GLY A 28 -8.96 -9.47 -11.67
CA GLY A 28 -8.61 -8.07 -11.85
C GLY A 28 -8.18 -7.77 -13.29
N THR A 29 -8.23 -6.51 -13.72
CA THR A 29 -7.59 -6.06 -14.96
C THR A 29 -6.12 -5.86 -14.67
N LEU A 30 -5.30 -6.72 -15.26
CA LEU A 30 -3.90 -6.92 -14.89
C LEU A 30 -3.04 -6.68 -16.14
N ASN A 31 -2.33 -5.55 -16.19
CA ASN A 31 -1.34 -5.30 -17.22
C ASN A 31 0.04 -5.65 -16.66
N GLY A 32 0.40 -6.92 -16.72
CA GLY A 32 1.75 -7.37 -16.35
C GLY A 32 1.98 -7.58 -14.85
N ILE A 33 0.91 -7.66 -14.04
CA ILE A 33 0.97 -8.11 -12.64
C ILE A 33 -0.10 -9.15 -12.35
N HIS A 34 0.06 -10.03 -11.37
CA HIS A 34 -0.97 -10.93 -10.87
C HIS A 34 -1.04 -10.88 -9.34
N ILE A 35 -2.19 -11.31 -8.81
CA ILE A 35 -2.41 -11.36 -7.37
C ILE A 35 -1.67 -12.55 -6.78
N ILE A 36 -1.05 -12.33 -5.63
CA ILE A 36 -0.32 -13.36 -4.87
C ILE A 36 -0.83 -13.44 -3.44
N THR A 37 -0.52 -14.55 -2.77
CA THR A 37 -0.75 -14.76 -1.34
C THR A 37 0.48 -14.40 -0.51
N ALA A 38 0.32 -14.31 0.81
CA ALA A 38 1.44 -14.03 1.71
C ALA A 38 2.55 -15.09 1.62
N SER A 39 2.19 -16.35 1.35
CA SER A 39 3.17 -17.44 1.17
C SER A 39 4.00 -17.33 -0.10
N ASP A 40 3.58 -16.53 -1.09
CA ASP A 40 4.31 -16.34 -2.35
C ASP A 40 5.37 -15.23 -2.26
N LEU A 41 5.45 -14.55 -1.11
CA LEU A 41 6.55 -13.64 -0.76
C LEU A 41 7.70 -14.46 -0.15
N ASN A 42 8.68 -14.85 -0.97
CA ASN A 42 9.86 -15.58 -0.51
C ASN A 42 10.87 -14.64 0.21
N ALA A 43 11.49 -15.13 1.29
CA ALA A 43 12.41 -14.40 2.19
C ALA A 43 13.79 -14.09 1.56
N PRO A 44 14.55 -13.07 2.02
CA PRO A 44 14.31 -12.18 3.17
C PRO A 44 13.47 -10.99 2.75
N THR A 45 12.17 -11.07 3.07
CA THR A 45 11.26 -9.97 2.83
C THR A 45 11.45 -8.94 3.91
N GLY A 46 11.69 -7.71 3.52
CA GLY A 46 11.50 -6.63 4.46
C GLY A 46 10.02 -6.52 4.81
N ASN A 47 9.70 -6.34 6.09
CA ASN A 47 8.35 -6.22 6.62
C ASN A 47 8.21 -4.96 7.47
N ILE A 48 7.33 -4.05 7.06
CA ILE A 48 6.97 -2.83 7.78
C ILE A 48 5.70 -3.12 8.57
N THR A 49 5.85 -3.12 9.90
CA THR A 49 4.74 -3.35 10.85
C THR A 49 4.28 -2.08 11.56
N PHE A 50 5.01 -0.97 11.40
CA PHE A 50 4.79 0.30 12.11
C PHE A 50 4.99 0.25 13.63
N ASN A 51 5.17 -0.93 14.24
CA ASN A 51 5.45 -1.11 15.66
C ASN A 51 6.77 -0.42 16.08
N GLU A 52 7.70 -0.30 15.13
CA GLU A 52 9.01 0.32 15.26
C GLU A 52 8.96 1.86 15.39
N LEU A 53 7.88 2.51 14.96
CA LEU A 53 7.72 3.97 15.02
C LEU A 53 6.71 4.39 16.07
N SER A 54 6.96 5.50 16.77
CA SER A 54 6.00 6.06 17.73
C SER A 54 4.67 6.46 17.08
N GLU A 55 3.60 6.42 17.86
CA GLU A 55 2.33 7.05 17.46
C GLU A 55 2.54 8.53 17.12
N ASN A 56 1.73 9.04 16.19
CA ASN A 56 1.81 10.38 15.61
C ASN A 56 3.09 10.67 14.81
N THR A 57 3.84 9.63 14.42
CA THR A 57 4.85 9.78 13.37
C THR A 57 4.14 10.07 12.05
N TYR A 58 4.34 11.26 11.49
CA TYR A 58 3.73 11.69 10.24
C TYR A 58 4.61 11.34 9.03
N GLU A 59 3.98 10.89 7.94
CA GLU A 59 4.65 10.61 6.65
C GLU A 59 5.95 9.81 6.82
N PRO A 60 5.88 8.59 7.39
CA PRO A 60 7.07 7.83 7.73
C PRO A 60 7.91 7.50 6.47
N VAL A 61 9.22 7.44 6.70
CA VAL A 61 10.20 6.95 5.73
C VAL A 61 10.89 5.75 6.38
N TYR A 62 11.00 4.66 5.63
CA TYR A 62 11.69 3.44 6.04
C TYR A 62 12.87 3.16 5.14
N THR A 63 14.07 3.19 5.70
CA THR A 63 15.28 2.62 5.11
C THR A 63 15.25 1.10 5.24
N PRO A 64 15.94 0.36 4.34
CA PRO A 64 16.00 -1.11 4.38
C PRO A 64 16.19 -1.74 5.75
N ALA A 65 17.15 -1.21 6.52
CA ALA A 65 17.50 -1.76 7.83
C ALA A 65 16.36 -1.66 8.86
N GLU A 66 15.48 -0.66 8.73
CA GLU A 66 14.38 -0.42 9.69
C GLU A 66 13.26 -1.47 9.56
N TYR A 67 13.16 -2.13 8.41
CA TYR A 67 12.13 -3.14 8.15
C TYR A 67 12.72 -4.51 7.80
N GLY A 68 13.99 -4.75 8.13
CA GLY A 68 14.66 -6.04 7.95
C GLY A 68 15.08 -6.37 6.51
N GLY A 69 15.05 -5.38 5.62
CA GLY A 69 15.59 -5.48 4.26
C GLY A 69 17.12 -5.37 4.23
N ASP A 70 17.74 -5.94 3.19
CA ASP A 70 19.17 -5.79 2.93
C ASP A 70 19.49 -4.50 2.14
N THR A 71 20.75 -4.29 1.78
CA THR A 71 21.17 -3.09 1.03
C THR A 71 20.54 -2.96 -0.36
N THR A 72 19.97 -4.05 -0.90
CA THR A 72 19.28 -4.05 -2.19
C THR A 72 17.81 -3.67 -2.05
N ALA A 73 17.21 -3.78 -0.87
CA ALA A 73 15.83 -3.37 -0.60
C ALA A 73 15.61 -1.84 -0.77
N PRO A 74 14.38 -1.39 -1.08
CA PRO A 74 14.09 0.02 -1.28
C PRO A 74 14.04 0.82 0.02
N THR A 75 14.27 2.12 -0.07
CA THR A 75 13.67 3.07 0.86
C THR A 75 12.18 3.20 0.52
N VAL A 76 11.32 3.12 1.53
CA VAL A 76 9.87 3.22 1.39
C VAL A 76 9.40 4.54 1.99
N THR A 77 8.72 5.38 1.21
CA THR A 77 8.17 6.65 1.68
C THR A 77 6.66 6.65 1.56
N PHE A 78 5.98 7.15 2.59
CA PHE A 78 4.52 7.26 2.61
C PHE A 78 4.09 8.73 2.57
N LYS A 79 3.10 9.05 1.73
CA LYS A 79 2.40 10.35 1.73
C LYS A 79 0.94 10.17 1.34
N ALA A 80 0.11 11.22 1.41
CA ALA A 80 -1.30 11.06 1.12
C ALA A 80 -1.64 10.89 -0.37
N MET A 81 -0.80 11.33 -1.32
CA MET A 81 -1.02 11.06 -2.75
C MET A 81 0.26 11.21 -3.59
N PHE A 82 0.22 10.77 -4.85
CA PHE A 82 1.24 11.08 -5.85
C PHE A 82 1.00 12.45 -6.51
N GLU A 83 2.07 13.05 -7.05
CA GLU A 83 1.96 14.23 -7.93
C GLU A 83 1.04 13.95 -9.12
N GLY A 84 0.27 14.95 -9.58
CA GLY A 84 -0.71 14.78 -10.67
C GLY A 84 -2.06 14.21 -10.24
N GLN A 85 -2.19 13.79 -8.98
CA GLN A 85 -3.47 13.38 -8.39
C GLN A 85 -4.12 14.52 -7.61
N SER A 86 -5.41 14.38 -7.28
CA SER A 86 -6.16 15.34 -6.48
C SER A 86 -7.29 14.67 -5.72
N TYR A 87 -7.75 15.30 -4.64
CA TYR A 87 -8.97 14.88 -3.95
C TYR A 87 -10.23 15.30 -4.72
N SER A 88 -11.28 14.47 -4.67
CA SER A 88 -12.59 14.82 -5.22
C SER A 88 -13.72 14.54 -4.24
N GLN A 89 -14.75 15.39 -4.26
CA GLN A 89 -15.97 15.15 -3.49
C GLN A 89 -17.06 14.43 -4.29
N ASN A 90 -16.94 14.46 -5.62
CA ASN A 90 -18.03 14.14 -6.53
C ASN A 90 -17.81 12.84 -7.29
N ASP A 91 -16.56 12.43 -7.45
CA ASP A 91 -16.20 11.30 -8.32
C ASP A 91 -16.17 9.95 -7.60
N CYS A 92 -16.22 9.94 -6.26
CA CYS A 92 -16.31 8.73 -5.44
C CYS A 92 -17.51 8.80 -4.50
N PRO A 93 -18.72 8.48 -4.99
CA PRO A 93 -19.92 8.50 -4.16
C PRO A 93 -19.78 7.55 -2.96
N GLY A 94 -20.10 8.05 -1.76
CA GLY A 94 -20.04 7.28 -0.52
C GLY A 94 -18.67 7.26 0.18
N VAL A 95 -17.66 7.95 -0.37
CA VAL A 95 -16.34 8.11 0.25
C VAL A 95 -16.18 9.54 0.76
N THR A 96 -15.39 9.74 1.82
CA THR A 96 -15.02 11.09 2.25
C THR A 96 -14.22 11.79 1.15
N VAL A 97 -14.24 13.12 1.12
CA VAL A 97 -13.51 13.95 0.14
C VAL A 97 -12.05 13.51 0.01
N PHE A 98 -11.41 13.20 1.13
CA PHE A 98 -10.00 12.80 1.17
C PHE A 98 -9.79 11.31 0.84
N GLY A 99 -10.84 10.49 0.92
CA GLY A 99 -10.80 9.09 0.49
C GLY A 99 -10.92 8.90 -1.02
N CYS A 100 -11.23 9.97 -1.76
CA CYS A 100 -11.39 9.95 -3.19
C CYS A 100 -10.21 10.62 -3.90
N ILE A 101 -9.26 9.82 -4.37
CA ILE A 101 -8.16 10.31 -5.21
C ILE A 101 -8.51 10.09 -6.68
N ILE A 102 -8.52 11.19 -7.44
CA ILE A 102 -8.72 11.22 -8.88
C ILE A 102 -7.43 11.63 -9.61
N GLY A 103 -7.43 11.46 -10.92
CA GLY A 103 -6.27 11.72 -11.77
C GLY A 103 -5.30 10.54 -11.81
N ASN A 104 -4.31 10.66 -12.69
CA ASN A 104 -3.21 9.70 -12.79
C ASN A 104 -1.95 10.34 -12.21
N PRO A 105 -1.05 9.55 -11.60
CA PRO A 105 0.24 10.06 -11.21
C PRO A 105 0.99 10.69 -12.39
N SER A 106 1.72 11.77 -12.12
CA SER A 106 2.59 12.42 -13.09
C SER A 106 3.80 11.52 -13.41
N LYS A 107 4.53 11.89 -14.47
CA LYS A 107 5.77 11.22 -14.89
C LYS A 107 6.94 12.17 -14.67
N PRO A 108 8.02 11.78 -13.95
CA PRO A 108 8.20 10.51 -13.24
C PRO A 108 7.32 10.39 -11.99
N LEU A 109 7.06 9.15 -11.54
CA LEU A 109 6.28 8.88 -10.33
C LEU A 109 6.97 9.53 -9.13
N SER A 110 6.24 10.38 -8.42
CA SER A 110 6.73 11.10 -7.24
C SER A 110 5.59 11.36 -6.27
N LEU A 111 5.90 11.42 -4.98
CA LEU A 111 4.93 11.76 -3.95
C LEU A 111 4.63 13.25 -3.97
N SER A 112 3.38 13.63 -3.71
CA SER A 112 2.95 15.01 -3.75
C SER A 112 3.72 15.89 -2.75
N THR A 113 4.05 17.10 -3.19
CA THR A 113 4.67 18.17 -2.41
C THR A 113 3.63 19.16 -1.87
N ASP A 114 2.35 18.99 -2.23
CA ASP A 114 1.28 19.88 -1.78
C ASP A 114 1.13 19.79 -0.24
N PRO A 115 1.30 20.91 0.49
CA PRO A 115 1.23 20.92 1.96
C PRO A 115 -0.16 20.58 2.51
N LEU A 116 -1.22 20.63 1.68
CA LEU A 116 -2.57 20.22 2.05
C LEU A 116 -2.73 18.70 2.14
N THR A 117 -1.69 17.94 1.78
CA THR A 117 -1.67 16.47 1.77
C THR A 117 -1.10 15.85 3.05
N ARG A 118 -0.91 16.64 4.11
CA ARG A 118 -0.48 16.14 5.44
C ARG A 118 -1.59 15.33 6.10
N GLY A 119 -1.75 14.10 5.63
CA GLY A 119 -2.93 13.29 5.89
C GLY A 119 -2.65 11.99 6.61
N ILE A 120 -1.40 11.57 6.81
CA ILE A 120 -1.11 10.21 7.31
C ILE A 120 -0.19 10.21 8.54
N SER A 121 -0.51 9.36 9.49
CA SER A 121 0.26 9.19 10.72
C SER A 121 0.17 7.77 11.26
N ILE A 122 1.18 7.36 12.01
CA ILE A 122 1.13 6.11 12.78
C ILE A 122 0.15 6.27 13.95
N VAL A 123 -0.73 5.29 14.12
CA VAL A 123 -1.71 5.23 15.22
C VAL A 123 -1.61 3.87 15.91
N ALA A 124 -2.15 3.79 17.13
CA ALA A 124 -2.41 2.50 17.76
C ALA A 124 -3.35 1.68 16.86
N ALA A 125 -2.99 0.43 16.58
CA ALA A 125 -3.91 -0.51 15.97
C ALA A 125 -4.99 -0.92 16.99
N ASP A 126 -6.14 -1.36 16.50
CA ASP A 126 -7.17 -1.90 17.36
C ASP A 126 -6.77 -3.28 17.92
N SER A 127 -7.51 -3.75 18.94
CA SER A 127 -7.22 -5.01 19.63
C SER A 127 -7.48 -6.28 18.82
N SER A 128 -8.06 -6.19 17.62
CA SER A 128 -8.36 -7.32 16.75
C SER A 128 -7.19 -7.72 15.85
N PHE A 129 -6.10 -6.93 15.85
CA PHE A 129 -4.91 -7.21 15.06
C PHE A 129 -3.71 -7.69 15.89
N SER A 130 -2.79 -8.41 15.24
CA SER A 130 -1.59 -8.97 15.88
C SER A 130 -0.46 -7.96 16.08
N ASP A 131 -0.38 -6.94 15.23
CA ASP A 131 0.50 -5.79 15.40
C ASP A 131 -0.18 -4.69 16.23
N SER A 132 0.63 -3.97 17.01
CA SER A 132 0.14 -2.93 17.92
C SER A 132 -0.04 -1.56 17.26
N ARG A 133 0.44 -1.38 16.02
CA ARG A 133 0.45 -0.11 15.30
C ARG A 133 0.03 -0.25 13.84
N ALA A 134 -0.50 0.83 13.30
CA ALA A 134 -1.01 0.95 11.95
C ALA A 134 -0.61 2.30 11.34
N ILE A 135 -0.51 2.39 10.02
CA ILE A 135 -0.65 3.68 9.34
C ILE A 135 -2.14 4.00 9.20
N ALA A 136 -2.54 5.20 9.62
CA ALA A 136 -3.89 5.69 9.40
C ALA A 136 -3.86 7.08 8.79
N THR A 137 -4.98 7.45 8.19
CA THR A 137 -5.13 8.72 7.53
C THR A 137 -6.22 9.57 8.18
N GLN A 138 -6.08 10.89 8.09
CA GLN A 138 -7.14 11.79 8.51
C GLN A 138 -8.40 11.49 7.69
N GLN A 139 -9.53 11.29 8.39
CA GLN A 139 -10.84 11.07 7.77
C GLN A 139 -10.89 9.88 6.79
N ASN A 140 -10.07 8.86 7.01
CA ASN A 140 -10.00 7.67 6.16
C ASN A 140 -9.62 8.01 4.70
N ALA A 141 -8.77 9.03 4.54
CA ALA A 141 -8.18 9.37 3.26
C ALA A 141 -7.37 8.21 2.64
N ALA A 142 -7.26 8.21 1.32
CA ALA A 142 -6.30 7.35 0.66
C ALA A 142 -4.87 7.86 0.91
N TYR A 143 -3.89 6.98 0.70
CA TYR A 143 -2.47 7.31 0.79
C TYR A 143 -1.68 6.54 -0.26
N SER A 144 -0.45 7.00 -0.48
CA SER A 144 0.50 6.49 -1.46
C SER A 144 1.75 5.99 -0.77
N ILE A 145 2.33 4.95 -1.36
CA ILE A 145 3.59 4.34 -0.97
C ILE A 145 4.51 4.45 -2.18
N LEU A 146 5.71 5.00 -2.00
CA LEU A 146 6.73 5.07 -3.05
C LEU A 146 7.96 4.27 -2.61
N PHE A 147 8.42 3.38 -3.49
CA PHE A 147 9.67 2.65 -3.37
C PHE A 147 10.73 3.37 -4.20
N ASP A 148 11.89 3.68 -3.64
CA ASP A 148 12.99 4.30 -4.41
C ASP A 148 13.66 3.32 -5.41
N LYS A 149 13.34 2.03 -5.31
CA LYS A 149 13.72 0.97 -6.26
C LYS A 149 12.46 0.23 -6.71
N ASP A 150 12.48 -0.26 -7.95
CA ASP A 150 11.37 -1.03 -8.47
C ASP A 150 11.32 -2.41 -7.80
N LEU A 151 10.12 -2.96 -7.64
CA LEU A 151 9.88 -4.25 -7.02
C LEU A 151 9.22 -5.20 -8.01
N ALA A 152 9.56 -6.48 -7.89
CA ALA A 152 8.83 -7.55 -8.57
C ALA A 152 7.57 -7.92 -7.80
N ARG A 153 7.58 -7.83 -6.46
CA ARG A 153 6.50 -8.29 -5.60
C ARG A 153 6.30 -7.38 -4.37
N VAL A 154 5.05 -7.13 -4.02
CA VAL A 154 4.67 -6.38 -2.82
C VAL A 154 3.35 -6.91 -2.28
N GLY A 155 3.23 -6.94 -0.96
CA GLY A 155 2.04 -7.36 -0.24
C GLY A 155 1.63 -6.35 0.80
N ILE A 156 0.33 -6.21 0.99
CA ILE A 156 -0.24 -5.35 2.01
C ILE A 156 -1.34 -6.09 2.77
N THR A 157 -1.21 -6.18 4.09
CA THR A 157 -2.30 -6.69 4.92
C THR A 157 -3.17 -5.52 5.33
N VAL A 158 -4.42 -5.52 4.91
CA VAL A 158 -5.42 -4.54 5.30
C VAL A 158 -6.28 -5.09 6.44
N GLY A 159 -6.64 -4.26 7.40
CA GLY A 159 -7.43 -4.63 8.58
C GLY A 159 -8.63 -3.73 8.82
N ASP A 160 -9.51 -4.19 9.72
CA ASP A 160 -10.73 -3.48 10.16
C ASP A 160 -11.72 -3.16 9.01
N LEU A 161 -11.85 -4.10 8.07
CA LEU A 161 -12.74 -3.94 6.93
C LEU A 161 -14.18 -4.24 7.33
N ASP A 162 -15.00 -3.21 7.53
CA ASP A 162 -16.43 -3.35 7.81
C ASP A 162 -17.25 -3.76 6.57
N THR A 163 -16.69 -3.65 5.37
CA THR A 163 -17.42 -3.90 4.11
C THR A 163 -16.49 -4.43 3.02
N VAL A 164 -17.00 -5.38 2.24
CA VAL A 164 -16.36 -5.84 0.99
C VAL A 164 -16.34 -4.68 0.01
N GLY A 165 -15.18 -4.37 -0.58
CA GLY A 165 -15.05 -3.19 -1.44
C GLY A 165 -14.60 -1.91 -0.75
N ALA A 166 -14.39 -1.92 0.57
CA ALA A 166 -13.95 -0.76 1.34
C ALA A 166 -12.53 -0.29 1.00
N VAL A 167 -11.63 -1.19 0.60
CA VAL A 167 -10.24 -0.85 0.26
C VAL A 167 -9.93 -1.28 -1.16
N LYS A 168 -9.41 -0.34 -1.94
CA LYS A 168 -8.85 -0.55 -3.28
C LYS A 168 -7.38 -0.17 -3.27
N VAL A 169 -6.53 -1.08 -3.74
CA VAL A 169 -5.09 -0.84 -3.90
C VAL A 169 -4.78 -0.80 -5.39
N LYS A 170 -4.12 0.28 -5.83
CA LYS A 170 -3.63 0.46 -7.20
C LYS A 170 -2.11 0.39 -7.20
N VAL A 171 -1.54 -0.29 -8.18
CA VAL A 171 -0.11 -0.49 -8.34
C VAL A 171 0.36 0.21 -9.60
N PHE A 172 1.41 1.01 -9.49
CA PHE A 172 1.93 1.82 -10.59
C PHE A 172 3.37 1.43 -10.93
N ASP A 173 3.76 1.73 -12.17
CA ASP A 173 5.16 1.74 -12.59
C ASP A 173 5.84 3.07 -12.26
N ARG A 174 7.17 3.11 -12.39
CA ARG A 174 8.01 4.32 -12.20
C ARG A 174 7.59 5.52 -13.05
N ASN A 175 6.84 5.28 -14.13
CA ASN A 175 6.31 6.27 -15.05
C ASN A 175 4.83 6.61 -14.76
N GLY A 176 4.28 6.24 -13.59
CA GLY A 176 2.90 6.50 -13.20
C GLY A 176 1.85 5.72 -14.01
N GLY A 177 2.26 4.71 -14.78
CA GLY A 177 1.37 3.81 -15.50
C GLY A 177 0.74 2.80 -14.54
N LEU A 178 -0.59 2.65 -14.58
CA LEU A 178 -1.29 1.63 -13.79
C LEU A 178 -0.91 0.22 -14.28
N LEU A 179 -0.31 -0.57 -13.40
CA LEU A 179 0.02 -1.98 -13.64
C LEU A 179 -1.16 -2.90 -13.30
N GLY A 180 -1.90 -2.56 -12.24
CA GLY A 180 -3.13 -3.26 -11.89
C GLY A 180 -3.72 -2.76 -10.58
N GLU A 181 -4.87 -3.31 -10.22
CA GLU A 181 -5.58 -2.98 -8.99
C GLU A 181 -6.27 -4.20 -8.39
N VAL A 182 -6.42 -4.18 -7.06
CA VAL A 182 -7.19 -5.17 -6.30
C VAL A 182 -8.10 -4.45 -5.33
N THR A 183 -9.20 -5.09 -4.97
CA THR A 183 -10.15 -4.61 -3.98
C THR A 183 -10.38 -5.72 -2.96
N ASN A 184 -10.56 -5.37 -1.68
CA ASN A 184 -10.79 -6.37 -0.64
C ASN A 184 -12.06 -7.20 -0.95
N SER A 185 -11.94 -8.51 -0.78
CA SER A 185 -12.98 -9.50 -1.07
C SER A 185 -13.75 -9.94 0.18
N LYS A 186 -13.26 -9.62 1.37
CA LYS A 186 -13.88 -9.96 2.66
C LYS A 186 -13.83 -8.81 3.67
N THR A 187 -14.57 -8.96 4.75
CA THR A 187 -14.51 -8.11 5.94
C THR A 187 -13.40 -8.57 6.90
N GLY A 188 -13.09 -7.75 7.92
CA GLY A 188 -12.03 -8.02 8.88
C GLY A 188 -10.64 -7.78 8.29
N THR A 189 -9.77 -8.78 8.37
CA THR A 189 -8.38 -8.71 7.87
C THR A 189 -8.21 -9.47 6.55
N GLU A 190 -7.53 -8.86 5.59
CA GLU A 190 -7.22 -9.44 4.29
C GLU A 190 -5.80 -9.10 3.85
N TYR A 191 -5.10 -10.07 3.27
CA TYR A 191 -3.83 -9.83 2.61
C TYR A 191 -4.07 -9.59 1.12
N LEU A 192 -3.53 -8.50 0.59
CA LEU A 192 -3.62 -8.08 -0.80
C LEU A 192 -2.19 -8.05 -1.38
N GLY A 193 -1.84 -9.01 -2.22
CA GLY A 193 -0.51 -9.13 -2.80
C GLY A 193 -0.47 -8.95 -4.30
N PHE A 194 0.65 -8.46 -4.82
CA PHE A 194 0.92 -8.25 -6.23
C PHE A 194 2.31 -8.77 -6.60
N ALA A 195 2.42 -9.41 -7.76
CA ALA A 195 3.68 -9.77 -8.40
C ALA A 195 3.65 -9.40 -9.87
N THR A 196 4.77 -9.02 -10.47
CA THR A 196 4.87 -8.84 -11.93
C THR A 196 4.84 -10.19 -12.63
N ASP A 197 4.20 -10.26 -13.80
CA ASP A 197 4.01 -11.53 -14.53
C ASP A 197 5.31 -12.14 -15.04
N ASP A 198 6.32 -11.30 -15.26
CA ASP A 198 7.65 -11.69 -15.69
C ASP A 198 8.69 -11.66 -14.55
N ASP A 199 8.23 -11.49 -13.30
CA ASP A 199 9.07 -11.35 -12.09
C ASP A 199 10.15 -10.26 -12.20
N LYS A 200 9.99 -9.31 -13.14
CA LYS A 200 10.89 -8.16 -13.24
C LYS A 200 10.44 -7.06 -12.31
N GLU A 201 11.41 -6.34 -11.78
CA GLU A 201 11.19 -5.15 -10.98
C GLU A 201 10.52 -4.07 -11.84
N LYS A 202 9.26 -3.75 -11.54
CA LYS A 202 8.48 -2.71 -12.23
C LYS A 202 7.57 -1.89 -11.32
N ILE A 203 7.25 -2.42 -10.13
CA ILE A 203 6.36 -1.78 -9.17
C ILE A 203 7.12 -0.68 -8.46
N ALA A 204 6.59 0.55 -8.46
CA ALA A 204 7.23 1.71 -7.86
C ALA A 204 6.37 2.36 -6.77
#